data_AF-A0A0W0VK24-F1
#
_entry.id   AF-A0A0W0VK24-F1
#
_cell.length_a   1.000
_cell.length_b   1.000
_cell.length_c   1.000
_cell.angle_alpha   90.00
_cell.angle_beta   90.00
_cell.angle_gamma   90.00
#
_symmetry.space_group_name_H-M   'P 1'
#
loop_
_entity.id
_entity.type
_entity.pdbx_description
1 polymer ?
#
loop_
_entity_poly.entity_id
_entity_poly.type
_entity_poly.pdbx_seq_one_letter_code
_entity_poly.pdbx_strand_id
1 'polypeptide(L)'
;MQISSITSSVNKTYEWLHECRDFGHFRDESQCYSVLRVVLHSLRDELPPEISAHLASQLPLVLKGVYYEGWNPSHPISKAKALEEFIEPFSTELNQLNVNTKEAVTACMKFIKHKLGPDLAEKVMSSLPTSLRKEFN
;
A
#
# COMPACT_ATOMS: atom_id res chain seq x y z
N MET A 1 -30.46 -8.88 5.52
CA MET A 1 -30.04 -9.28 4.17
C MET A 1 -28.52 -9.18 4.13
N GLN A 2 -27.79 -10.29 3.93
CA GLN A 2 -26.34 -10.25 3.73
C GLN A 2 -26.05 -10.30 2.23
N ILE A 3 -25.25 -9.36 1.73
CA ILE A 3 -24.76 -9.37 0.35
C ILE A 3 -23.44 -10.13 0.35
N SER A 4 -23.45 -11.37 -0.17
CA SER A 4 -22.33 -12.32 -0.06
C SER A 4 -21.01 -11.76 -0.61
N SER A 5 -21.04 -10.97 -1.67
CA SER A 5 -19.85 -10.33 -2.25
C SER A 5 -19.20 -9.30 -1.33
N ILE A 6 -20.00 -8.53 -0.57
CA ILE A 6 -19.49 -7.55 0.40
C ILE A 6 -18.86 -8.29 1.57
N THR A 7 -19.57 -9.27 2.14
CA THR A 7 -19.05 -10.08 3.26
C THR A 7 -17.76 -10.80 2.88
N SER A 8 -17.71 -11.40 1.67
CA SER A 8 -16.50 -12.04 1.16
C SER A 8 -15.32 -11.05 1.04
N SER A 9 -15.56 -9.81 0.58
CA SER A 9 -14.50 -8.82 0.53
C SER A 9 -14.01 -8.41 1.93
N VAL A 10 -14.91 -8.25 2.90
CA VAL A 10 -14.53 -7.91 4.27
C VAL A 10 -13.64 -9.00 4.85
N ASN A 11 -14.03 -10.27 4.69
CA ASN A 11 -13.23 -11.41 5.15
C ASN A 11 -11.86 -11.43 4.47
N LYS A 12 -11.79 -11.24 3.14
CA LYS A 12 -10.53 -11.22 2.41
C LYS A 12 -9.63 -10.04 2.81
N THR A 13 -10.21 -8.90 3.19
CA THR A 13 -9.45 -7.78 3.76
C THR A 13 -8.85 -8.16 5.11
N TYR A 14 -9.60 -8.79 6.00
CA TYR A 14 -9.04 -9.27 7.27
C TYR A 14 -7.96 -10.33 7.07
N GLU A 15 -8.13 -11.28 6.13
CA GLU A 15 -7.08 -12.23 5.75
C GLU A 15 -5.79 -11.51 5.34
N TRP A 16 -5.88 -10.52 4.44
CA TRP A 16 -4.74 -9.71 4.04
C TRP A 16 -4.10 -8.95 5.21
N LEU A 17 -4.90 -8.39 6.11
CA LEU A 17 -4.39 -7.67 7.28
C LEU A 17 -3.69 -8.61 8.26
N HIS A 18 -4.22 -9.81 8.50
CA HIS A 18 -3.54 -10.81 9.34
C HIS A 18 -2.21 -11.26 8.72
N GLU A 19 -2.21 -11.56 7.42
CA GLU A 19 -0.97 -11.95 6.73
C GLU A 19 0.06 -10.81 6.73
N CYS A 20 -0.35 -9.57 6.46
CA CYS A 20 0.55 -8.40 6.48
C CYS A 20 1.05 -8.09 7.89
N ARG A 21 0.18 -8.21 8.90
CA ARG A 21 0.53 -8.06 10.32
C ARG A 21 1.65 -9.02 10.68
N ASP A 22 1.48 -10.30 10.33
CA ASP A 22 2.45 -11.34 10.64
C ASP A 22 3.74 -11.17 9.83
N PHE A 23 3.63 -10.78 8.55
CA PHE A 23 4.77 -10.51 7.66
C PHE A 23 5.65 -9.35 8.15
N GLY A 24 5.05 -8.29 8.69
CA GLY A 24 5.75 -7.09 9.16
C GLY A 24 5.93 -7.01 10.68
N HIS A 25 5.53 -8.04 11.43
CA HIS A 25 5.55 -8.07 12.90
C HIS A 25 4.86 -6.86 13.56
N PHE A 26 3.74 -6.42 12.98
CA PHE A 26 2.95 -5.34 13.53
C PHE A 26 2.27 -5.78 14.84
N ARG A 27 2.07 -4.84 15.76
CA ARG A 27 1.47 -5.09 17.07
C ARG A 27 0.05 -5.65 16.97
N ASP A 28 -0.73 -5.11 16.04
CA ASP A 28 -2.15 -5.42 15.85
C ASP A 28 -2.60 -5.06 14.41
N GLU A 29 -3.81 -5.49 14.04
CA GLU A 29 -4.40 -5.23 12.72
C GLU A 29 -4.59 -3.74 12.45
N SER A 30 -4.84 -2.93 13.49
CA SER A 30 -5.03 -1.49 13.33
C SER A 30 -3.73 -0.80 12.92
N GLN A 31 -2.61 -1.13 13.58
CA GLN A 31 -1.30 -0.61 13.24
C GLN A 31 -0.90 -1.06 11.84
N CYS A 32 -1.11 -2.35 11.51
CA CYS A 32 -0.87 -2.86 10.17
C CYS A 32 -1.71 -2.16 9.11
N TYR A 33 -3.00 -1.94 9.38
CA TYR A 33 -3.93 -1.28 8.45
C TYR A 33 -3.50 0.17 8.19
N SER A 34 -3.16 0.94 9.23
CA SER A 34 -2.70 2.31 9.08
C SER A 34 -1.45 2.40 8.20
N VAL A 35 -0.43 1.56 8.45
CA VAL A 35 0.77 1.56 7.61
C VAL A 35 0.46 1.10 6.18
N LEU A 36 -0.34 0.04 6.00
CA LEU A 36 -0.71 -0.46 4.68
C LEU A 36 -1.46 0.60 3.88
N ARG A 37 -2.38 1.34 4.51
CA ARG A 37 -3.11 2.46 3.89
C ARG A 37 -2.16 3.55 3.40
N VAL A 38 -1.21 3.96 4.24
CA VAL A 38 -0.17 4.94 3.86
C VAL A 38 0.60 4.44 2.64
N VAL A 39 1.08 3.20 2.66
CA VAL A 39 1.83 2.63 1.52
C VAL A 39 0.99 2.55 0.25
N LEU A 40 -0.28 2.17 0.35
CA LEU A 40 -1.19 2.10 -0.79
C LEU A 40 -1.45 3.48 -1.40
N HIS A 41 -1.66 4.51 -0.59
CA HIS A 41 -1.84 5.89 -1.06
C HIS A 41 -0.56 6.45 -1.67
N SER A 42 0.58 6.27 -1.00
CA SER A 42 1.89 6.69 -1.52
C SER A 42 2.23 6.00 -2.84
N LEU A 43 1.98 4.69 -2.97
CA LEU A 43 2.16 3.97 -4.24
C LEU A 43 1.28 4.57 -5.34
N ARG A 44 0.00 4.77 -5.07
CA ARG A 44 -0.95 5.30 -6.06
C ARG A 44 -0.50 6.65 -6.64
N ASP A 45 0.10 7.50 -5.82
CA ASP A 45 0.50 8.85 -6.19
C ASP A 45 1.86 8.90 -6.91
N GLU A 46 2.67 7.84 -6.82
CA GLU A 46 3.93 7.64 -7.57
C GLU A 46 3.76 6.85 -8.88
N LEU A 47 2.59 6.24 -9.10
CA LEU A 47 2.36 5.34 -10.24
C LEU A 47 1.62 6.04 -11.39
N PRO A 48 1.94 5.71 -12.66
CA PRO A 48 1.09 6.04 -13.79
C PRO A 48 -0.36 5.54 -13.55
N PRO A 49 -1.39 6.32 -13.92
CA PRO A 49 -2.79 5.97 -13.63
C PRO A 49 -3.20 4.57 -14.08
N GLU A 50 -2.70 4.11 -15.23
CA GLU A 50 -2.96 2.76 -15.75
C GLU A 50 -2.39 1.66 -14.82
N ILE A 51 -1.13 1.81 -14.40
CA ILE A 51 -0.45 0.86 -13.51
C ILE A 51 -1.10 0.89 -12.12
N SER A 52 -1.43 2.09 -11.65
CA SER A 52 -2.19 2.31 -10.41
C SER A 52 -3.55 1.60 -10.44
N ALA A 53 -4.29 1.67 -11.54
CA ALA A 53 -5.56 0.95 -11.71
C ALA A 53 -5.37 -0.57 -11.75
N HIS A 54 -4.30 -1.07 -12.39
CA HIS A 54 -3.96 -2.49 -12.36
C HIS A 54 -3.59 -2.97 -10.95
N LEU A 55 -2.81 -2.21 -10.18
CA LEU A 55 -2.55 -2.49 -8.77
C LEU A 55 -3.86 -2.57 -7.98
N ALA A 56 -4.71 -1.54 -8.09
CA ALA A 56 -6.00 -1.50 -7.39
C ALA A 56 -6.88 -2.70 -7.72
N SER A 57 -6.85 -3.20 -8.97
CA SER A 57 -7.64 -4.35 -9.41
C SER A 57 -7.36 -5.63 -8.60
N GLN A 58 -6.16 -5.76 -8.04
CA GLN A 58 -5.75 -6.92 -7.24
C GLN A 58 -6.22 -6.84 -5.78
N LEU A 59 -6.65 -5.66 -5.32
CA LEU A 59 -7.07 -5.43 -3.95
C LEU A 59 -8.48 -6.00 -3.69
N PRO A 60 -8.74 -6.55 -2.48
CA PRO A 60 -10.10 -6.75 -1.99
C PRO A 60 -10.93 -5.46 -2.12
N LEU A 61 -12.24 -5.56 -2.35
CA LEU A 61 -13.12 -4.41 -2.62
C LEU A 61 -13.04 -3.33 -1.53
N VAL A 62 -12.96 -3.71 -0.26
CA VAL A 62 -12.81 -2.75 0.86
C VAL A 62 -11.48 -1.97 0.74
N LEU A 63 -10.35 -2.68 0.56
CA LEU A 63 -9.05 -2.04 0.38
C LEU A 63 -8.95 -1.25 -0.93
N LYS A 64 -9.72 -1.63 -1.96
CA LYS A 64 -9.85 -0.86 -3.20
C LYS A 64 -10.55 0.49 -2.96
N GLY A 65 -11.57 0.51 -2.11
CA GLY A 65 -12.21 1.75 -1.66
C GLY A 65 -11.21 2.64 -0.91
N VAL A 66 -10.46 2.06 0.04
CA VAL A 66 -9.37 2.76 0.74
C VAL A 66 -8.35 3.29 -0.26
N TYR A 67 -7.90 2.47 -1.21
CA TYR A 67 -6.91 2.86 -2.22
C TYR A 67 -7.34 4.09 -3.01
N TYR A 68 -8.61 4.24 -3.38
CA TYR A 68 -9.08 5.39 -4.16
C TYR A 68 -9.54 6.58 -3.32
N GLU A 69 -9.62 6.45 -2.00
CA GLU A 69 -10.01 7.53 -1.10
C GLU A 69 -9.12 8.77 -1.31
N GLY A 70 -9.76 9.92 -1.57
CA GLY A 70 -9.08 11.20 -1.74
C GLY A 70 -8.19 11.34 -2.98
N TRP A 71 -8.19 10.38 -3.91
CA TRP A 71 -7.32 10.44 -5.09
C TRP A 71 -7.76 11.52 -6.08
N ASN A 72 -6.80 12.31 -6.57
CA ASN A 72 -6.97 13.12 -7.77
C ASN A 72 -5.98 12.67 -8.87
N PRO A 73 -6.41 11.83 -9.83
CA PRO A 73 -5.53 11.32 -10.90
C PRO A 73 -5.06 12.40 -11.89
N SER A 74 -5.64 13.60 -11.85
CA SER A 74 -5.21 14.73 -12.67
C SER A 74 -3.98 15.45 -12.11
N HIS A 75 -3.61 15.20 -10.86
CA HIS A 75 -2.38 15.74 -10.30
C HIS A 75 -1.14 15.06 -10.92
N PRO A 76 -0.03 15.78 -11.05
CA PRO A 76 1.23 15.18 -11.50
C PRO A 76 1.63 14.02 -10.59
N ILE A 77 2.10 12.95 -11.21
CA ILE A 77 2.69 11.80 -10.50
C ILE A 77 3.88 12.32 -9.69
N SER A 78 3.89 11.99 -8.39
CA SER A 78 5.03 12.27 -7.52
C SER A 78 6.23 11.44 -7.95
N LYS A 79 7.44 11.94 -7.65
CA LYS A 79 8.70 11.25 -7.96
C LYS A 79 9.63 11.32 -6.76
N ALA A 80 9.15 10.77 -5.64
CA ALA A 80 9.89 10.74 -4.39
C ALA A 80 11.27 10.10 -4.59
N LYS A 81 12.31 10.81 -4.16
CA LYS A 81 13.69 10.37 -4.29
C LYS A 81 14.16 9.54 -3.10
N ALA A 82 13.47 9.66 -1.97
CA ALA A 82 13.77 8.97 -0.72
C ALA A 82 12.48 8.51 -0.04
N LEU A 83 12.62 7.64 0.96
CA LEU A 83 11.50 7.10 1.72
C LEU A 83 10.69 8.21 2.41
N GLU A 84 11.37 9.22 2.93
CA GLU A 84 10.76 10.33 3.66
C GLU A 84 9.82 11.13 2.76
N GLU A 85 10.23 11.39 1.50
CA GLU A 85 9.40 12.04 0.49
C GLU A 85 8.21 11.16 0.08
N PHE A 86 8.42 9.83 0.02
CA PHE A 86 7.39 8.88 -0.38
C PHE A 86 6.20 8.83 0.60
N ILE A 87 6.46 9.04 1.89
CA ILE A 87 5.45 8.98 2.97
C ILE A 87 5.12 10.35 3.56
N GLU A 88 5.69 11.43 3.04
CA GLU A 88 5.59 12.79 3.59
C GLU A 88 4.13 13.18 3.92
N PRO A 89 3.13 12.93 3.04
CA PRO A 89 1.74 13.30 3.31
C PRO A 89 1.13 12.62 4.55
N PHE A 90 1.75 11.52 5.00
CA PHE A 90 1.28 10.68 6.11
C PHE A 90 2.27 10.62 7.28
N SER A 91 3.32 11.44 7.27
CA SER A 91 4.36 11.45 8.30
C SER A 91 3.80 11.61 9.72
N THR A 92 2.81 12.51 9.90
CA THR A 92 2.14 12.71 11.19
C THR A 92 1.38 11.47 11.65
N GLU A 93 0.67 10.78 10.74
CA GLU A 93 -0.05 9.54 11.04
C GLU A 93 0.94 8.46 11.49
N LEU A 94 2.02 8.24 10.72
CA LEU A 94 3.04 7.24 11.03
C LEU A 94 3.75 7.49 12.37
N ASN A 95 4.05 8.76 12.69
CA ASN A 95 4.69 9.13 13.95
C ASN A 95 3.83 8.76 15.18
N GLN A 96 2.51 8.73 15.04
CA GLN A 96 1.59 8.35 16.14
C GLN A 96 1.51 6.83 16.35
N LEU A 97 1.92 6.03 15.35
CA LEU A 97 1.81 4.57 15.40
C LEU A 97 2.91 3.89 16.24
N ASN A 98 3.95 4.63 16.66
CA ASN A 98 5.11 4.10 17.38
C ASN A 98 5.75 2.89 16.66
N VAL A 99 5.91 2.98 15.34
CA VAL A 99 6.59 1.98 14.51
C VAL A 99 7.98 2.48 14.10
N ASN A 100 8.89 1.55 13.78
CA ASN A 100 10.01 1.91 12.94
C ASN A 100 9.48 2.12 11.51
N THR A 101 9.34 3.38 11.11
CA THR A 101 8.75 3.77 9.83
C THR A 101 9.38 3.07 8.63
N LYS A 102 10.72 2.98 8.60
CA LYS A 102 11.41 2.34 7.48
C LYS A 102 11.12 0.86 7.39
N GLU A 103 11.20 0.15 8.51
CA GLU A 103 10.92 -1.29 8.56
C GLU A 103 9.45 -1.57 8.23
N ALA A 104 8.53 -0.80 8.80
CA ALA A 104 7.09 -0.93 8.60
C ALA A 104 6.68 -0.71 7.13
N VAL A 105 7.12 0.39 6.51
CA VAL A 105 6.83 0.68 5.10
C VAL A 105 7.45 -0.35 4.18
N THR A 106 8.70 -0.76 4.46
CA THR A 106 9.38 -1.81 3.67
C THR A 106 8.66 -3.15 3.77
N ALA A 107 8.18 -3.53 4.95
CA ALA A 107 7.40 -4.75 5.15
C ALA A 107 6.09 -4.72 4.34
N CYS A 108 5.33 -3.61 4.40
CA CYS A 108 4.12 -3.46 3.59
C CYS A 108 4.41 -3.48 2.09
N MET A 109 5.49 -2.83 1.63
CA MET A 109 5.92 -2.88 0.23
C MET A 109 6.25 -4.30 -0.24
N LYS A 110 7.00 -5.06 0.57
CA LYS A 110 7.33 -6.46 0.30
C LYS A 110 6.08 -7.35 0.32
N PHE A 111 5.16 -7.12 1.26
CA PHE A 111 3.88 -7.81 1.31
C PHE A 111 3.03 -7.54 0.07
N ILE A 112 2.88 -6.28 -0.35
CA ILE A 112 2.17 -5.92 -1.58
C ILE A 112 2.81 -6.63 -2.77
N LYS A 113 4.14 -6.54 -2.92
CA LYS A 113 4.88 -7.24 -3.98
C LYS A 113 4.58 -8.75 -4.01
N HIS A 114 4.49 -9.39 -2.85
CA HIS A 114 4.15 -10.82 -2.73
C HIS A 114 2.70 -11.13 -3.12
N LYS A 115 1.76 -10.23 -2.83
CA LYS A 115 0.35 -10.37 -3.23
C LYS A 115 0.11 -10.14 -4.72
N LEU A 116 1.01 -9.42 -5.39
CA LEU A 116 0.95 -9.21 -6.83
C LEU A 116 1.57 -10.39 -7.59
N GLY A 117 0.99 -10.73 -8.74
CA GLY A 117 1.66 -11.62 -9.69
C GLY A 117 2.99 -11.02 -10.17
N PRO A 118 3.97 -11.85 -10.58
CA PRO A 118 5.35 -11.41 -10.87
C PRO A 118 5.41 -10.26 -11.87
N ASP A 119 4.63 -10.33 -12.96
CA ASP A 119 4.63 -9.31 -14.00
C ASP A 119 4.14 -7.94 -13.51
N LEU A 120 3.08 -7.93 -12.68
CA LEU A 120 2.53 -6.68 -12.15
C LEU A 120 3.42 -6.13 -11.03
N ALA A 121 3.98 -7.00 -10.19
CA ALA A 121 4.97 -6.63 -9.20
C ALA A 121 6.17 -5.93 -9.87
N GLU A 122 6.69 -6.49 -10.96
CA GLU A 122 7.78 -5.88 -11.72
C GLU A 122 7.38 -4.52 -12.28
N LYS A 123 6.20 -4.39 -12.92
CA LYS A 123 5.70 -3.11 -13.46
C LYS A 123 5.52 -2.02 -12.40
N VAL A 124 4.96 -2.38 -11.24
CA VAL A 124 4.79 -1.44 -10.11
C VAL A 124 6.15 -0.98 -9.62
N MET A 125 7.06 -1.91 -9.32
CA MET A 125 8.40 -1.56 -8.84
C MET A 125 9.19 -0.79 -9.90
N SER A 126 9.08 -1.15 -11.18
CA SER A 126 9.78 -0.50 -12.30
C SER A 126 9.38 0.95 -12.53
N SER A 127 8.17 1.31 -12.10
CA SER A 127 7.61 2.66 -12.22
C SER A 127 8.12 3.62 -11.14
N LEU A 128 8.55 3.09 -9.99
CA LEU A 128 9.12 3.91 -8.92
C LEU A 128 10.53 4.39 -9.30
N PRO A 129 10.94 5.61 -8.86
CA PRO A 129 12.30 6.10 -9.04
C PRO A 129 13.36 5.12 -8.52
N THR A 130 14.49 5.00 -9.22
CA THR A 130 15.56 4.05 -8.87
C THR A 130 16.11 4.27 -7.47
N SER A 131 16.17 5.52 -6.99
CA SER A 131 16.63 5.84 -5.64
C SER A 131 15.67 5.28 -4.58
N LEU A 132 14.37 5.46 -4.77
CA LEU A 132 13.34 4.92 -3.88
C LEU A 132 13.27 3.38 -3.94
N ARG A 133 13.39 2.78 -5.13
CA ARG A 133 13.36 1.31 -5.28
C ARG A 133 14.42 0.59 -4.44
N LYS A 134 15.59 1.20 -4.27
CA LYS A 134 16.69 0.63 -3.47
C LYS A 134 16.36 0.53 -1.99
N GLU A 135 15.42 1.33 -1.48
CA GLU A 135 14.97 1.26 -0.09
C GLU A 135 14.14 -0.01 0.19
N PHE A 136 13.61 -0.67 -0.85
CA PHE A 136 12.71 -1.82 -0.72
C PHE A 136 13.32 -3.16 -1.13
N ASN A 137 14.60 -3.17 -1.55
CA ASN A 137 15.33 -4.39 -1.89
C ASN A 137 15.88 -5.08 -0.64
#